data_AF-A0A6P3UVX0-F1
#
_entry.id   AF-A0A6P3UVX0-F1
#
_cell.length_a   1.000
_cell.length_b   1.000
_cell.length_c   1.000
_cell.angle_alpha   90.00
_cell.angle_beta   90.00
_cell.angle_gamma   90.00
#
_symmetry.space_group_name_H-M   'P 1'
#
loop_
_entity.id
_entity.type
_entity.pdbx_description
1 polymer ?
#
loop_
_entity_poly.entity_id
_entity_poly.type
_entity_poly.pdbx_seq_one_letter_code
_entity_poly.pdbx_strand_id
1 'polypeptide(L)'
;MLPKYVWLLPLFASILLYSNDYFNDIKFNFLDKWLNIIKSVYSSLKKSNIKLNKDTNQKVFTSTELKKYTNLKDGLYISILGQIFDVTKGAKHYGPGATYHVFTGRDASLAFITGEFNDKGLTDDISSLSIHQVKALNDWVQFYNKNYIYKGKLNGRYYNEDGSPTEESHNVQKILINAKEKQFEEAHKKKMFPPCNIEWKSDSGTVVWCTKKSGGIERDWSGVPRMLFESPNSKEYRCACTKLDSKEYEETKGMLREYSQCPKSSTKCAVKTEH
;
A
#
# COMPACT_ATOMS: atom_id res chain seq x y z
N MET A 1 18.74 20.50 64.23
CA MET A 1 19.30 20.92 62.93
C MET A 1 18.51 20.21 61.83
N LEU A 2 17.55 20.91 61.20
CA LEU A 2 16.76 20.38 60.07
C LEU A 2 17.49 20.73 58.75
N PRO A 3 17.51 19.83 57.75
CA PRO A 3 18.21 20.08 56.49
C PRO A 3 17.42 21.05 55.60
N LYS A 4 18.16 21.96 54.94
CA LYS A 4 17.70 23.16 54.22
C LYS A 4 16.96 22.93 52.88
N TYR A 5 16.29 21.79 52.66
CA TYR A 5 15.73 21.48 51.33
C TYR A 5 14.28 20.95 51.34
N VAL A 6 13.44 21.42 52.27
CA VAL A 6 12.00 21.09 52.28
C VAL A 6 11.18 21.96 51.30
N TRP A 7 11.76 23.03 50.75
CA TRP A 7 11.05 23.96 49.84
C TRP A 7 11.14 23.64 48.35
N LEU A 8 11.76 22.52 47.95
CA LEU A 8 11.90 22.14 46.52
C LEU A 8 10.86 21.10 46.03
N LEU A 9 9.96 20.63 46.89
CA LEU A 9 8.94 19.65 46.52
C LEU A 9 7.68 20.19 45.81
N PRO A 10 7.31 21.49 45.83
CA PRO A 10 6.18 21.98 45.04
C PRO A 10 6.50 22.28 43.56
N LEU A 11 7.78 22.33 43.15
CA LEU A 11 8.17 22.71 41.78
C LEU A 11 8.29 21.54 40.80
N PHE A 12 8.22 20.29 41.28
CA PHE A 12 8.23 19.11 40.41
C PHE A 12 6.85 18.48 40.17
N ALA A 13 5.84 18.82 40.98
CA ALA A 13 4.48 18.28 40.82
C ALA A 13 3.66 19.02 39.74
N SER A 14 4.02 20.25 39.37
CA SER A 14 3.37 20.97 38.25
C SER A 14 3.89 20.57 36.88
N ILE A 15 5.13 20.07 36.79
CA ILE A 15 5.75 19.64 35.52
C ILE A 15 5.24 18.24 35.11
N LEU A 16 4.93 17.36 36.08
CA LEU A 16 4.42 16.01 35.78
C LEU A 16 2.93 15.96 35.41
N LEU A 17 2.13 16.97 35.79
CA LEU A 17 0.75 17.11 35.33
C LEU A 17 0.64 17.77 33.95
N TYR A 18 1.58 18.67 33.60
CA TYR A 18 1.62 19.30 32.26
C TYR A 18 2.22 18.41 31.17
N SER A 19 3.09 17.45 31.52
CA SER A 19 3.66 16.51 30.54
C SER A 19 2.72 15.35 30.19
N ASN A 20 1.74 15.04 31.03
CA ASN A 20 0.82 13.93 30.78
C ASN A 20 -0.29 14.31 29.78
N ASP A 21 -0.79 15.55 29.83
CA ASP A 21 -1.76 16.05 28.84
C ASP A 21 -1.12 16.22 27.45
N TYR A 22 0.13 16.69 27.37
CA TYR A 22 0.85 16.84 26.09
C TYR A 22 1.15 15.50 25.40
N PHE A 23 1.57 14.48 26.15
CA PHE A 23 1.77 13.12 25.60
C PHE A 23 0.45 12.44 25.23
N ASN A 24 -0.63 12.72 25.95
CA ASN A 24 -1.96 12.23 25.60
C ASN A 24 -2.47 12.89 24.31
N ASP A 25 -2.26 14.19 24.12
CA ASP A 25 -2.65 14.94 22.91
C ASP A 25 -1.81 14.55 21.66
N ILE A 26 -0.53 14.18 21.87
CA ILE A 26 0.37 13.63 20.83
C ILE A 26 -0.12 12.27 20.34
N LYS A 27 -0.49 11.37 21.27
CA LYS A 27 -1.14 10.11 20.91
C LYS A 27 -2.48 10.42 20.24
N PHE A 28 -3.30 11.30 20.80
CA PHE A 28 -4.65 11.55 20.31
C PHE A 28 -4.68 12.12 18.90
N ASN A 29 -3.84 13.10 18.54
CA ASN A 29 -3.89 13.72 17.20
C ASN A 29 -3.24 12.88 16.08
N PHE A 30 -2.13 12.20 16.36
CA PHE A 30 -1.53 11.26 15.40
C PHE A 30 -2.40 10.01 15.28
N LEU A 31 -2.88 9.47 16.40
CA LEU A 31 -3.84 8.37 16.40
C LEU A 31 -5.14 8.82 15.76
N ASP A 32 -5.68 10.03 15.94
CA ASP A 32 -6.95 10.42 15.31
C ASP A 32 -6.79 10.61 13.81
N LYS A 33 -5.67 11.18 13.35
CA LYS A 33 -5.39 11.29 11.91
C LYS A 33 -5.15 9.90 11.31
N TRP A 34 -4.41 9.04 11.98
CA TRP A 34 -4.15 7.65 11.60
C TRP A 34 -5.40 6.77 11.75
N LEU A 35 -6.28 7.01 12.72
CA LEU A 35 -7.57 6.37 12.95
C LEU A 35 -8.61 6.87 11.96
N ASN A 36 -8.50 8.10 11.47
CA ASN A 36 -9.34 8.61 10.38
C ASN A 36 -8.86 8.04 9.04
N ILE A 37 -7.56 7.89 8.84
CA ILE A 37 -6.99 7.18 7.69
C ILE A 37 -7.38 5.71 7.75
N ILE A 38 -7.20 5.03 8.88
CA ILE A 38 -7.66 3.66 9.11
C ILE A 38 -9.17 3.61 8.99
N LYS A 39 -9.95 4.52 9.56
CA LYS A 39 -11.40 4.56 9.33
C LYS A 39 -11.71 4.76 7.86
N SER A 40 -10.91 5.47 7.08
CA SER A 40 -11.12 5.64 5.63
C SER A 40 -10.68 4.42 4.82
N VAL A 41 -9.60 3.75 5.22
CA VAL A 41 -9.03 2.54 4.62
C VAL A 41 -9.89 1.37 5.02
N TYR A 42 -10.14 1.16 6.30
CA TYR A 42 -11.16 0.29 6.87
C TYR A 42 -12.55 0.62 6.35
N SER A 43 -12.97 1.87 6.14
CA SER A 43 -14.25 2.18 5.48
C SER A 43 -14.21 1.79 4.01
N SER A 44 -13.11 2.00 3.30
CA SER A 44 -12.94 1.58 1.90
C SER A 44 -12.86 0.06 1.76
N LEU A 45 -12.20 -0.62 2.69
CA LEU A 45 -12.07 -2.08 2.80
C LEU A 45 -13.36 -2.70 3.31
N LYS A 46 -14.04 -2.05 4.24
CA LYS A 46 -15.39 -2.40 4.70
C LYS A 46 -16.40 -2.05 3.61
N LYS A 47 -16.19 -1.07 2.73
CA LYS A 47 -17.09 -0.78 1.59
C LYS A 47 -16.85 -1.74 0.43
N SER A 48 -15.61 -2.20 0.22
CA SER A 48 -15.31 -3.33 -0.68
C SER A 48 -15.81 -4.66 -0.09
N ASN A 49 -15.62 -4.90 1.21
CA ASN A 49 -16.12 -6.08 1.92
C ASN A 49 -17.64 -6.02 2.13
N ILE A 50 -18.27 -4.86 2.31
CA ILE A 50 -19.74 -4.68 2.36
C ILE A 50 -20.30 -4.87 0.95
N LYS A 51 -19.61 -4.45 -0.11
CA LYS A 51 -19.97 -4.86 -1.47
C LYS A 51 -19.82 -6.38 -1.67
N LEU A 52 -18.85 -7.02 -1.00
CA LEU A 52 -18.63 -8.47 -1.03
C LEU A 52 -19.58 -9.26 -0.11
N ASN A 53 -20.13 -8.66 0.96
CA ASN A 53 -20.92 -9.31 2.02
C ASN A 53 -22.41 -8.91 2.09
N LYS A 54 -22.96 -8.19 1.10
CA LYS A 54 -24.40 -7.86 1.10
C LYS A 54 -25.25 -8.76 0.22
N ASP A 55 -24.77 -9.98 -0.05
CA ASP A 55 -25.61 -11.01 -0.63
C ASP A 55 -25.32 -12.34 0.09
N THR A 56 -26.09 -12.62 1.12
CA THR A 56 -26.07 -13.86 1.90
C THR A 56 -26.52 -15.08 1.08
N ASN A 57 -26.78 -14.91 -0.22
CA ASN A 57 -27.09 -15.96 -1.20
C ASN A 57 -26.02 -16.11 -2.30
N GLN A 58 -24.75 -15.79 -2.01
CA GLN A 58 -23.68 -16.05 -2.99
C GLN A 58 -23.49 -17.55 -3.23
N LYS A 59 -23.63 -17.99 -4.47
CA LYS A 59 -23.40 -19.38 -4.87
C LYS A 59 -21.94 -19.77 -4.61
N VAL A 60 -21.75 -20.88 -3.91
CA VAL A 60 -20.46 -21.56 -3.79
C VAL A 60 -20.46 -22.73 -4.77
N PHE A 61 -19.47 -22.77 -5.65
CA PHE A 61 -19.30 -23.82 -6.64
C PHE A 61 -18.27 -24.82 -6.12
N THR A 62 -18.49 -26.09 -6.36
CA THR A 62 -17.43 -27.10 -6.28
C THR A 62 -16.56 -27.07 -7.54
N SER A 63 -15.34 -27.62 -7.47
CA SER A 63 -14.48 -27.79 -8.66
C SER A 63 -15.19 -28.57 -9.78
N THR A 64 -15.95 -29.61 -9.42
CA THR A 64 -16.70 -30.45 -10.36
C THR A 64 -17.82 -29.68 -11.06
N GLU A 65 -18.50 -28.77 -10.35
CA GLU A 65 -19.51 -27.90 -10.96
C GLU A 65 -18.87 -26.85 -11.88
N LEU A 66 -17.78 -26.23 -11.45
CA LEU A 66 -17.10 -25.20 -12.24
C LEU A 66 -16.63 -25.77 -13.59
N LYS A 67 -16.11 -27.01 -13.61
CA LYS A 67 -15.66 -27.70 -14.84
C LYS A 67 -16.71 -27.82 -15.95
N LYS A 68 -18.00 -27.66 -15.65
CA LYS A 68 -19.07 -27.70 -16.66
C LYS A 68 -19.11 -26.41 -17.51
N TYR A 69 -18.59 -25.31 -16.99
CA TYR A 69 -18.67 -23.99 -17.62
C TYR A 69 -17.47 -23.72 -18.54
N THR A 70 -17.36 -24.53 -19.58
CA THR A 70 -16.29 -24.52 -20.59
C THR A 70 -16.85 -24.45 -22.02
N ASN A 71 -18.12 -24.13 -22.20
CA ASN A 71 -18.73 -24.06 -23.53
C ASN A 71 -19.79 -22.96 -23.61
N LEU A 72 -20.19 -22.56 -24.82
CA LEU A 72 -21.11 -21.43 -25.00
C LEU A 72 -22.56 -21.73 -24.59
N LYS A 73 -22.94 -23.01 -24.47
CA LYS A 73 -24.29 -23.43 -24.07
C LYS A 73 -24.47 -23.28 -22.56
N ASP A 74 -23.51 -23.76 -21.78
CA ASP A 74 -23.55 -23.71 -20.30
C ASP A 74 -22.98 -22.40 -19.76
N GLY A 75 -22.03 -21.80 -20.47
CA GLY A 75 -21.29 -20.59 -20.11
C GLY A 75 -19.78 -20.83 -20.03
N LEU A 76 -19.00 -19.75 -20.12
CA LEU A 76 -17.55 -19.77 -19.97
C LEU A 76 -17.18 -19.12 -18.63
N TYR A 77 -16.88 -19.90 -17.60
CA TYR A 77 -16.59 -19.35 -16.27
C TYR A 77 -15.11 -19.54 -15.94
N ILE A 78 -14.51 -18.54 -15.32
CA ILE A 78 -13.14 -18.60 -14.80
C ILE A 78 -13.14 -18.27 -13.31
N SER A 79 -12.17 -18.80 -12.56
CA SER A 79 -11.92 -18.41 -11.18
C SER A 79 -10.56 -17.73 -11.00
N ILE A 80 -10.54 -16.66 -10.20
CA ILE A 80 -9.33 -15.93 -9.80
C ILE A 80 -9.44 -15.65 -8.31
N LEU A 81 -8.49 -16.13 -7.51
CA LEU A 81 -8.51 -16.09 -6.04
C LEU A 81 -9.84 -16.63 -5.48
N GLY A 82 -10.34 -17.72 -6.07
CA GLY A 82 -11.60 -18.35 -5.72
C GLY A 82 -12.85 -17.54 -6.10
N GLN A 83 -12.74 -16.39 -6.74
CA GLN A 83 -13.89 -15.61 -7.24
C GLN A 83 -14.22 -16.01 -8.67
N ILE A 84 -15.47 -16.35 -8.92
CA ILE A 84 -15.93 -16.88 -10.21
C ILE A 84 -16.59 -15.78 -11.04
N PHE A 85 -16.15 -15.68 -12.29
CA PHE A 85 -16.68 -14.72 -13.27
C PHE A 85 -17.17 -15.45 -14.52
N ASP A 86 -18.36 -15.08 -14.98
CA ASP A 86 -18.87 -15.46 -16.29
C ASP A 86 -18.28 -14.54 -17.35
N VAL A 87 -17.40 -15.12 -18.16
CA VAL A 87 -16.67 -14.50 -19.26
C VAL A 87 -17.25 -14.82 -20.63
N THR A 88 -18.49 -15.32 -20.69
CA THR A 88 -19.15 -15.72 -21.96
C THR A 88 -19.20 -14.58 -22.97
N LYS A 89 -19.40 -13.33 -22.53
CA LYS A 89 -19.36 -12.15 -23.42
C LYS A 89 -17.98 -11.90 -24.06
N GLY A 90 -16.93 -12.48 -23.49
CA GLY A 90 -15.56 -12.50 -24.01
C GLY A 90 -15.25 -13.75 -24.83
N ALA A 91 -16.26 -14.44 -25.41
CA ALA A 91 -16.09 -15.69 -26.15
C ALA A 91 -14.99 -15.66 -27.22
N LYS A 92 -14.71 -14.51 -27.83
CA LYS A 92 -13.58 -14.36 -28.78
C LYS A 92 -12.20 -14.68 -28.17
N HIS A 93 -12.07 -14.62 -26.85
CA HIS A 93 -10.85 -14.88 -26.10
C HIS A 93 -10.90 -16.20 -25.31
N TYR A 94 -12.07 -16.55 -24.77
CA TYR A 94 -12.24 -17.69 -23.86
C TYR A 94 -13.06 -18.84 -24.44
N GLY A 95 -13.66 -18.66 -25.61
CA GLY A 95 -14.49 -19.69 -26.25
C GLY A 95 -13.64 -20.88 -26.73
N PRO A 96 -14.28 -22.02 -27.05
CA PRO A 96 -13.57 -23.19 -27.54
C PRO A 96 -12.65 -22.85 -28.72
N GLY A 97 -11.38 -23.26 -28.64
CA GLY A 97 -10.34 -22.97 -29.64
C GLY A 97 -9.66 -21.60 -29.50
N ALA A 98 -10.12 -20.71 -28.62
CA ALA A 98 -9.46 -19.43 -28.35
C ALA A 98 -8.29 -19.58 -27.37
N THR A 99 -7.32 -18.65 -27.44
CA THR A 99 -6.05 -18.71 -26.69
C THR A 99 -6.23 -18.87 -25.18
N TYR A 100 -7.22 -18.19 -24.58
CA TYR A 100 -7.43 -18.19 -23.12
C TYR A 100 -8.53 -19.16 -22.68
N HIS A 101 -8.96 -20.05 -23.58
CA HIS A 101 -9.95 -21.09 -23.26
C HIS A 101 -9.52 -21.99 -22.09
N VAL A 102 -8.21 -22.23 -21.96
CA VAL A 102 -7.58 -23.04 -20.91
C VAL A 102 -7.89 -22.59 -19.48
N PHE A 103 -8.32 -21.33 -19.29
CA PHE A 103 -8.73 -20.81 -17.99
C PHE A 103 -10.16 -21.18 -17.60
N THR A 104 -10.98 -21.60 -18.56
CA THR A 104 -12.39 -21.89 -18.29
C THR A 104 -12.56 -23.15 -17.46
N GLY A 105 -13.57 -23.16 -16.60
CA GLY A 105 -13.93 -24.27 -15.73
C GLY A 105 -12.94 -24.60 -14.61
N ARG A 106 -12.03 -23.67 -14.26
CA ARG A 106 -11.06 -23.85 -13.18
C ARG A 106 -10.64 -22.52 -12.56
N ASP A 107 -9.88 -22.61 -11.47
CA ASP A 107 -9.08 -21.51 -10.95
C ASP A 107 -7.65 -21.62 -11.49
N ALA A 108 -7.20 -20.56 -12.14
CA ALA A 108 -5.87 -20.46 -12.75
C ALA A 108 -5.15 -19.18 -12.28
N SER A 109 -5.36 -18.82 -11.01
CA SER A 109 -4.82 -17.60 -10.39
C SER A 109 -3.34 -17.35 -10.70
N LEU A 110 -2.51 -18.39 -10.66
CA LEU A 110 -1.07 -18.24 -10.91
C LEU A 110 -0.77 -17.81 -12.36
N ALA A 111 -1.45 -18.44 -13.34
CA ALA A 111 -1.25 -18.19 -14.76
C ALA A 111 -1.59 -16.76 -15.21
N PHE A 112 -2.43 -16.03 -14.46
CA PHE A 112 -2.68 -14.60 -14.70
C PHE A 112 -1.45 -13.72 -14.51
N ILE A 113 -0.47 -14.20 -13.75
CA ILE A 113 0.78 -13.50 -13.48
C ILE A 113 1.94 -14.12 -14.27
N THR A 114 2.04 -15.44 -14.28
CA THR A 114 3.18 -16.11 -14.91
C THR A 114 3.04 -16.23 -16.43
N GLY A 115 1.82 -16.21 -16.96
CA GLY A 115 1.55 -16.51 -18.37
C GLY A 115 1.79 -17.97 -18.75
N GLU A 116 1.96 -18.86 -17.77
CA GLU A 116 2.21 -20.27 -18.01
C GLU A 116 0.90 -21.06 -18.11
N PHE A 117 0.59 -21.59 -19.30
CA PHE A 117 -0.68 -22.29 -19.58
C PHE A 117 -0.54 -23.82 -19.58
N ASN A 118 0.50 -24.34 -18.93
CA ASN A 118 0.68 -25.76 -18.69
C ASN A 118 0.07 -26.17 -17.33
N ASP A 119 0.07 -27.47 -17.00
CA ASP A 119 -0.52 -27.97 -15.76
C ASP A 119 0.13 -27.40 -14.49
N LYS A 120 1.39 -26.95 -14.54
CA LYS A 120 2.05 -26.31 -13.40
C LYS A 120 1.56 -24.88 -13.18
N GLY A 121 1.26 -24.15 -14.25
CA GLY A 121 0.78 -22.77 -14.19
C GLY A 121 -0.74 -22.64 -13.99
N LEU A 122 -1.53 -23.59 -14.48
CA LEU A 122 -3.00 -23.62 -14.35
C LEU A 122 -3.46 -24.11 -12.96
N THR A 123 -3.03 -23.38 -11.92
CA THR A 123 -3.30 -23.67 -10.52
C THR A 123 -3.79 -22.43 -9.77
N ASP A 124 -4.47 -22.67 -8.65
CA ASP A 124 -4.91 -21.65 -7.70
C ASP A 124 -3.84 -21.27 -6.66
N ASP A 125 -2.71 -22.00 -6.63
CA ASP A 125 -1.62 -21.79 -5.69
C ASP A 125 -0.76 -20.58 -6.10
N ILE A 126 -0.72 -19.56 -5.24
CA ILE A 126 0.04 -18.33 -5.46
C ILE A 126 1.22 -18.18 -4.51
N SER A 127 1.60 -19.23 -3.77
CA SER A 127 2.67 -19.17 -2.77
C SER A 127 4.02 -18.71 -3.32
N SER A 128 4.25 -18.89 -4.63
CA SER A 128 5.46 -18.43 -5.34
C SER A 128 5.43 -16.93 -5.72
N LEU A 129 4.30 -16.25 -5.57
CA LEU A 129 4.16 -14.84 -5.97
C LEU A 129 4.74 -13.89 -4.92
N SER A 130 5.49 -12.90 -5.40
CA SER A 130 5.88 -11.74 -4.60
C SER A 130 4.68 -10.85 -4.24
N ILE A 131 4.83 -9.99 -3.23
CA ILE A 131 3.78 -9.01 -2.84
C ILE A 131 3.33 -8.16 -4.04
N HIS A 132 4.27 -7.72 -4.89
CA HIS A 132 3.94 -6.94 -6.09
C HIS A 132 3.10 -7.75 -7.09
N GLN A 133 3.40 -9.03 -7.26
CA GLN A 133 2.64 -9.93 -8.12
C GLN A 133 1.25 -10.24 -7.55
N VAL A 134 1.12 -10.39 -6.22
CA VAL A 134 -0.19 -10.54 -5.56
C VAL A 134 -1.05 -9.29 -5.77
N LYS A 135 -0.46 -8.08 -5.73
CA LYS A 135 -1.19 -6.84 -6.09
C LYS A 135 -1.67 -6.87 -7.54
N ALA A 136 -0.79 -7.21 -8.47
CA ALA A 136 -1.15 -7.31 -9.90
C ALA A 136 -2.25 -8.35 -10.13
N LEU A 137 -2.25 -9.46 -9.37
CA LEU A 137 -3.31 -10.47 -9.43
C LEU A 137 -4.63 -9.92 -8.90
N ASN A 138 -4.59 -9.16 -7.82
CA ASN A 138 -5.77 -8.44 -7.35
C ASN A 138 -6.26 -7.40 -8.38
N ASP A 139 -5.37 -6.75 -9.13
CA ASP A 139 -5.78 -5.84 -10.21
C ASP A 139 -6.53 -6.57 -11.33
N TRP A 140 -6.13 -7.81 -11.65
CA TRP A 140 -6.93 -8.69 -12.51
C TRP A 140 -8.31 -8.98 -11.91
N VAL A 141 -8.39 -9.35 -10.63
CA VAL A 141 -9.68 -9.54 -9.95
C VAL A 141 -10.57 -8.29 -10.05
N GLN A 142 -10.01 -7.09 -9.88
CA GLN A 142 -10.76 -5.83 -10.04
C GLN A 142 -11.19 -5.59 -11.49
N PHE A 143 -10.32 -5.90 -12.45
CA PHE A 143 -10.65 -5.85 -13.87
C PHE A 143 -11.83 -6.78 -14.18
N TYR A 144 -11.83 -8.03 -13.71
CA TYR A 144 -12.93 -8.96 -13.97
C TYR A 144 -14.22 -8.57 -13.26
N ASN A 145 -14.14 -8.10 -12.01
CA ASN A 145 -15.30 -7.55 -11.30
C ASN A 145 -15.95 -6.39 -12.04
N LYS A 146 -15.16 -5.51 -12.66
CA LYS A 146 -15.68 -4.37 -13.44
C LYS A 146 -16.21 -4.80 -14.80
N ASN A 147 -15.55 -5.76 -15.43
CA ASN A 147 -15.74 -6.07 -16.83
C ASN A 147 -16.47 -7.37 -17.10
N TYR A 148 -16.87 -8.17 -16.11
CA TYR A 148 -17.59 -9.44 -16.31
C TYR A 148 -18.63 -9.66 -15.21
N ILE A 149 -19.43 -10.71 -15.34
CA ILE A 149 -20.52 -10.98 -14.38
C ILE A 149 -19.96 -11.85 -13.27
N TYR A 150 -19.92 -11.34 -12.05
CA TYR A 150 -19.57 -12.15 -10.87
C TYR A 150 -20.67 -13.20 -10.61
N LYS A 151 -20.26 -14.46 -10.40
CA LYS A 151 -21.17 -15.60 -10.23
C LYS A 151 -21.15 -16.20 -8.83
N GLY A 152 -20.09 -15.96 -8.05
CA GLY A 152 -19.94 -16.51 -6.72
C GLY A 152 -18.51 -16.92 -6.41
N LYS A 153 -18.37 -17.91 -5.52
CA LYS A 153 -17.09 -18.37 -4.98
C LYS A 153 -16.83 -19.82 -5.33
N LEU A 154 -15.56 -20.21 -5.41
CA LEU A 154 -15.12 -21.60 -5.56
C LEU A 154 -14.77 -22.16 -4.18
N ASN A 155 -15.42 -23.25 -3.78
CA ASN A 155 -15.01 -24.05 -2.63
C ASN A 155 -13.63 -24.66 -2.90
N GLY A 156 -12.68 -24.39 -2.02
CA GLY A 156 -11.28 -24.82 -2.14
C GLY A 156 -10.34 -23.91 -1.36
N ARG A 157 -9.20 -23.57 -1.96
CA ARG A 157 -8.10 -22.87 -1.26
C ARG A 157 -8.50 -21.56 -0.60
N TYR A 158 -9.39 -20.77 -1.21
CA TYR A 158 -9.71 -19.41 -0.74
C TYR A 158 -11.07 -19.30 -0.01
N TYR A 159 -11.98 -20.25 -0.22
CA TYR A 159 -13.30 -20.23 0.41
C TYR A 159 -13.73 -21.64 0.78
N ASN A 160 -14.38 -21.77 1.94
CA ASN A 160 -14.98 -23.01 2.42
C ASN A 160 -16.31 -23.29 1.71
N GLU A 161 -16.90 -24.46 1.99
CA GLU A 161 -18.20 -24.89 1.46
C GLU A 161 -19.35 -23.93 1.75
N ASP A 162 -19.33 -23.28 2.92
CA ASP A 162 -20.31 -22.27 3.33
C ASP A 162 -20.01 -20.88 2.73
N GLY A 163 -18.95 -20.75 1.93
CA GLY A 163 -18.51 -19.51 1.30
C GLY A 163 -17.75 -18.57 2.24
N SER A 164 -17.48 -18.99 3.48
CA SER A 164 -16.62 -18.26 4.40
C SER A 164 -15.17 -18.29 3.89
N PRO A 165 -14.39 -17.21 4.09
CA PRO A 165 -12.99 -17.19 3.66
C PRO A 165 -12.13 -18.18 4.47
N THR A 166 -11.14 -18.78 3.81
CA THR A 166 -10.11 -19.61 4.45
C THR A 166 -8.98 -18.77 5.06
N GLU A 167 -8.05 -19.42 5.76
CA GLU A 167 -6.83 -18.77 6.25
C GLU A 167 -5.99 -18.18 5.09
N GLU A 168 -5.86 -18.90 3.98
CA GLU A 168 -5.17 -18.42 2.77
C GLU A 168 -5.82 -17.14 2.23
N SER A 169 -7.15 -17.08 2.17
CA SER A 169 -7.86 -15.87 1.76
C SER A 169 -7.60 -14.70 2.71
N HIS A 170 -7.56 -14.95 4.02
CA HIS A 170 -7.20 -13.92 5.00
C HIS A 170 -5.74 -13.47 4.81
N ASN A 171 -4.82 -14.37 4.51
CA ASN A 171 -3.41 -14.05 4.28
C ASN A 171 -3.23 -13.19 3.03
N VAL A 172 -3.91 -13.52 1.93
CA VAL A 172 -3.93 -12.68 0.72
C VAL A 172 -4.49 -11.29 1.02
N GLN A 173 -5.59 -11.20 1.76
CA GLN A 173 -6.18 -9.92 2.16
C GLN A 173 -5.21 -9.09 3.00
N LYS A 174 -4.52 -9.69 4.00
CA LYS A 174 -3.50 -9.00 4.81
C LYS A 174 -2.37 -8.46 3.94
N ILE A 175 -1.84 -9.25 2.99
CA ILE A 175 -0.80 -8.80 2.05
C ILE A 175 -1.28 -7.56 1.28
N LEU A 176 -2.49 -7.60 0.73
CA LEU A 176 -3.06 -6.49 -0.04
C LEU A 176 -3.33 -5.24 0.80
N ILE A 177 -3.79 -5.41 2.04
CA ILE A 177 -4.04 -4.31 2.98
C ILE A 177 -2.72 -3.64 3.34
N ASN A 178 -1.74 -4.42 3.81
CA ASN A 178 -0.43 -3.89 4.19
C ASN A 178 0.26 -3.20 3.00
N ALA A 179 0.13 -3.74 1.80
CA ALA A 179 0.68 -3.13 0.60
C ALA A 179 -0.01 -1.81 0.21
N LYS A 180 -1.32 -1.69 0.45
CA LYS A 180 -2.07 -0.43 0.25
C LYS A 180 -1.72 0.61 1.31
N GLU A 181 -1.58 0.20 2.56
CA GLU A 181 -1.14 1.07 3.66
C GLU A 181 0.25 1.62 3.39
N LYS A 182 1.21 0.76 3.07
CA LYS A 182 2.58 1.18 2.70
C LYS A 182 2.58 2.14 1.50
N GLN A 183 1.80 1.84 0.45
CA GLN A 183 1.68 2.73 -0.71
C GLN A 183 1.08 4.09 -0.34
N PHE A 184 0.08 4.11 0.54
CA PHE A 184 -0.52 5.35 1.02
C PHE A 184 0.47 6.17 1.86
N GLU A 185 1.19 5.52 2.77
CA GLU A 185 2.23 6.15 3.59
C GLU A 185 3.36 6.72 2.74
N GLU A 186 3.86 5.96 1.76
CA GLU A 186 4.89 6.43 0.81
C GLU A 186 4.39 7.62 -0.02
N ALA A 187 3.16 7.56 -0.53
CA ALA A 187 2.57 8.66 -1.29
C ALA A 187 2.38 9.91 -0.43
N HIS A 188 1.94 9.74 0.81
CA HIS A 188 1.78 10.83 1.78
C HIS A 188 3.13 11.44 2.16
N LYS A 189 4.14 10.60 2.48
CA LYS A 189 5.52 11.02 2.74
C LYS A 189 6.13 11.72 1.52
N LYS A 190 5.83 11.28 0.29
CA LYS A 190 6.27 11.94 -0.94
C LYS A 190 5.63 13.31 -1.12
N LYS A 191 4.36 13.50 -0.73
CA LYS A 191 3.70 14.82 -0.76
C LYS A 191 4.30 15.78 0.26
N MET A 192 4.57 15.30 1.48
CA MET A 192 5.19 16.11 2.54
C MET A 192 6.66 16.42 2.25
N PHE A 193 7.38 15.44 1.74
CA PHE A 193 8.82 15.49 1.48
C PHE A 193 9.13 15.07 0.02
N PRO A 194 8.75 15.89 -0.98
CA PRO A 194 9.01 15.57 -2.38
C PRO A 194 10.50 15.38 -2.64
N PRO A 195 10.90 14.45 -3.54
CA PRO A 195 12.28 14.37 -3.98
C PRO A 195 12.78 15.71 -4.50
N CYS A 196 14.04 16.03 -4.21
CA CYS A 196 14.70 17.19 -4.80
C CYS A 196 14.88 17.01 -6.31
N ASN A 197 15.03 18.12 -7.02
CA ASN A 197 15.67 18.08 -8.32
C ASN A 197 17.17 17.80 -8.12
N ILE A 198 17.76 17.03 -9.02
CA ILE A 198 19.16 16.60 -8.92
C ILE A 198 19.82 16.69 -10.29
N GLU A 199 21.05 17.14 -10.32
CA GLU A 199 21.93 17.18 -11.48
C GLU A 199 23.31 16.70 -11.04
N TRP A 200 23.97 15.89 -11.85
CA TRP A 200 25.36 15.51 -11.63
C TRP A 200 26.19 15.99 -12.81
N LYS A 201 27.37 16.54 -12.52
CA LYS A 201 28.39 16.86 -13.51
C LYS A 201 29.74 16.33 -13.06
N SER A 202 30.58 15.95 -14.01
CA SER A 202 31.90 15.37 -13.75
C SER A 202 32.87 16.34 -13.06
N ASP A 203 32.73 17.64 -13.32
CA ASP A 203 33.58 18.72 -12.82
C ASP A 203 33.09 19.30 -11.49
N SER A 204 31.78 19.38 -11.28
CA SER A 204 31.16 20.04 -10.12
C SER A 204 30.46 19.08 -9.15
N GLY A 205 30.40 17.79 -9.46
CA GLY A 205 29.72 16.78 -8.64
C GLY A 205 28.19 16.90 -8.68
N THR A 206 27.54 16.38 -7.63
CA THR A 206 26.08 16.38 -7.49
C THR A 206 25.57 17.71 -6.95
N VAL A 207 24.54 18.26 -7.56
CA VAL A 207 23.81 19.43 -7.08
C VAL A 207 22.34 19.08 -6.91
N VAL A 208 21.78 19.41 -5.76
CA VAL A 208 20.35 19.22 -5.46
C VAL A 208 19.68 20.57 -5.22
N TRP A 209 18.43 20.73 -5.67
CA TRP A 209 17.66 21.94 -5.44
C TRP A 209 16.16 21.69 -5.36
N CYS A 210 15.47 22.65 -4.78
CA CYS A 210 14.04 22.61 -4.54
C CYS A 210 13.36 23.79 -5.19
N THR A 211 12.29 23.52 -5.93
CA THR A 211 11.43 24.53 -6.56
C THR A 211 9.98 24.21 -6.25
N LYS A 212 9.05 25.09 -6.67
CA LYS A 212 7.62 24.82 -6.64
C LYS A 212 7.22 23.56 -7.41
N LYS A 213 8.08 23.04 -8.29
CA LYS A 213 7.92 21.76 -8.99
C LYS A 213 9.16 20.88 -8.79
N SER A 214 9.10 19.98 -7.82
CA SER A 214 10.19 19.03 -7.53
C SER A 214 9.64 17.63 -7.28
N GLY A 215 10.35 16.60 -7.74
CA GLY A 215 9.92 15.21 -7.59
C GLY A 215 8.58 14.86 -8.29
N GLY A 216 8.23 15.64 -9.32
CA GLY A 216 6.96 15.53 -10.05
C GLY A 216 5.75 16.11 -9.31
N ILE A 217 5.97 16.87 -8.22
CA ILE A 217 4.90 17.46 -7.41
C ILE A 217 4.96 18.99 -7.52
N GLU A 218 3.82 19.58 -7.88
CA GLU A 218 3.62 21.03 -7.91
C GLU A 218 2.98 21.52 -6.61
N ARG A 219 3.44 22.67 -6.11
CA ARG A 219 3.12 23.22 -4.79
C ARG A 219 3.38 24.72 -4.74
N ASP A 220 2.81 25.40 -3.75
CA ASP A 220 2.90 26.84 -3.53
C ASP A 220 4.21 27.29 -2.86
N TRP A 221 4.98 26.37 -2.28
CA TRP A 221 6.29 26.62 -1.65
C TRP A 221 7.44 25.89 -2.35
N SER A 222 8.64 26.49 -2.41
CA SER A 222 9.83 25.83 -2.96
C SER A 222 10.55 24.95 -1.95
N GLY A 223 10.71 25.40 -0.71
CA GLY A 223 11.41 24.65 0.33
C GLY A 223 12.92 24.55 0.12
N VAL A 224 13.57 23.80 1.00
CA VAL A 224 15.03 23.62 1.02
C VAL A 224 15.42 22.14 0.92
N PRO A 225 16.56 21.79 0.32
CA PRO A 225 17.03 20.42 0.28
C PRO A 225 17.45 19.91 1.67
N ARG A 226 17.02 18.71 2.04
CA ARG A 226 17.45 17.97 3.23
C ARG A 226 17.69 16.51 2.92
N MET A 227 18.59 15.89 3.68
CA MET A 227 18.79 14.45 3.71
C MET A 227 17.66 13.84 4.55
N LEU A 228 16.74 13.13 3.92
CA LEU A 228 15.67 12.40 4.61
C LEU A 228 16.05 10.94 4.75
N PHE A 229 16.20 10.50 5.98
CA PHE A 229 16.53 9.13 6.36
C PHE A 229 15.26 8.29 6.53
N GLU A 230 15.40 6.97 6.39
CA GLU A 230 14.27 6.04 6.63
C GLU A 230 13.88 5.99 8.10
N SER A 231 14.88 6.07 8.98
CA SER A 231 14.75 6.13 10.43
C SER A 231 15.87 7.00 11.01
N PRO A 232 15.77 7.46 12.28
CA PRO A 232 16.81 8.32 12.89
C PRO A 232 18.22 7.71 12.85
N ASN A 233 18.31 6.38 12.88
CA ASN A 233 19.57 5.63 12.91
C ASN A 233 19.96 5.05 11.54
N SER A 234 19.16 5.27 10.50
CA SER A 234 19.50 4.79 9.16
C SER A 234 20.74 5.51 8.63
N LYS A 235 21.55 4.78 7.85
CA LYS A 235 22.64 5.37 7.05
C LYS A 235 22.16 5.75 5.65
N GLU A 236 21.06 5.16 5.21
CA GLU A 236 20.47 5.43 3.91
C GLU A 236 19.57 6.66 3.98
N TYR A 237 19.74 7.55 3.02
CA TYR A 237 18.94 8.75 2.88
C TYR A 237 18.68 9.07 1.42
N ARG A 238 17.66 9.89 1.21
CA ARG A 238 17.41 10.54 -0.08
C ARG A 238 17.32 12.05 0.11
N CYS A 239 17.50 12.80 -0.96
CA CYS A 239 17.16 14.22 -0.93
C CYS A 239 15.65 14.41 -0.85
N ALA A 240 15.20 15.33 0.00
CA ALA A 240 13.83 15.79 0.08
C ALA A 240 13.74 17.31 0.21
N CYS A 241 12.74 17.90 -0.45
CA CYS A 241 12.38 19.30 -0.25
C CYS A 241 11.53 19.45 1.01
N THR A 242 11.96 20.33 1.90
CA THR A 242 11.31 20.55 3.20
C THR A 242 10.89 22.00 3.38
N LYS A 243 9.72 22.19 3.99
CA LYS A 243 9.20 23.49 4.41
C LYS A 243 9.57 23.67 5.88
N LEU A 244 10.57 24.49 6.18
CA LEU A 244 11.16 24.58 7.53
C LEU A 244 10.18 25.12 8.59
N ASP A 245 9.16 25.87 8.18
CA ASP A 245 8.10 26.44 9.02
C ASP A 245 6.84 25.56 9.09
N SER A 246 6.89 24.32 8.59
CA SER A 246 5.75 23.40 8.60
C SER A 246 5.70 22.53 9.86
N LYS A 247 4.48 22.16 10.28
CA LYS A 247 4.27 21.21 11.38
C LYS A 247 4.93 19.86 11.08
N GLU A 248 4.85 19.43 9.83
CA GLU A 248 5.44 18.19 9.32
C GLU A 248 6.96 18.17 9.49
N TYR A 249 7.63 19.30 9.27
CA TYR A 249 9.08 19.41 9.48
C TYR A 249 9.43 19.22 10.95
N GLU A 250 8.74 19.89 11.86
CA GLU A 250 9.02 19.77 13.30
C GLU A 250 8.72 18.35 13.82
N GLU A 251 7.63 17.73 13.38
CA GLU A 251 7.28 16.34 13.75
C GLU A 251 8.29 15.30 13.22
N THR A 252 9.01 15.59 12.12
CA THR A 252 9.92 14.63 11.47
C THR A 252 11.40 15.02 11.50
N LYS A 253 11.74 16.07 12.26
CA LYS A 253 13.09 16.66 12.31
C LYS A 253 14.18 15.65 12.65
N GLY A 254 13.89 14.64 13.48
CA GLY A 254 14.84 13.58 13.84
C GLY A 254 15.28 12.68 12.68
N MET A 255 14.56 12.70 11.54
CA MET A 255 14.90 11.97 10.32
C MET A 255 15.48 12.88 9.22
N LEU A 256 15.61 14.18 9.47
CA LEU A 256 16.06 15.18 8.50
C LEU A 256 17.41 15.76 8.91
N ARG A 257 18.39 15.75 8.00
CA ARG A 257 19.69 16.38 8.21
C ARG A 257 20.03 17.37 7.11
N GLU A 258 20.81 18.38 7.46
CA GLU A 258 21.32 19.38 6.52
C GLU A 258 22.48 18.80 5.71
N TYR A 259 22.59 19.21 4.44
CA TYR A 259 23.79 18.92 3.66
C TYR A 259 24.98 19.74 4.20
N SER A 260 26.15 19.11 4.28
CA SER A 260 27.37 19.81 4.70
C SER A 260 27.64 20.99 3.77
N GLN A 261 28.04 22.13 4.35
CA GLN A 261 28.34 23.37 3.62
C GLN A 261 27.16 23.95 2.82
N CYS A 262 25.92 23.54 3.10
CA CYS A 262 24.73 24.18 2.54
C CYS A 262 24.05 25.09 3.58
N PRO A 263 23.85 26.40 3.30
CA PRO A 263 23.14 27.29 4.22
C PRO A 263 21.73 26.78 4.52
N LYS A 264 21.27 26.96 5.77
CA LYS A 264 19.97 26.44 6.25
C LYS A 264 18.80 26.84 5.37
N SER A 265 18.78 28.07 4.86
CA SER A 265 17.71 28.61 4.01
C SER A 265 17.95 28.40 2.51
N SER A 266 19.05 27.76 2.10
CA SER A 266 19.38 27.62 0.70
C SER A 266 18.42 26.67 0.00
N THR A 267 17.93 27.08 -1.17
CA THR A 267 17.07 26.26 -2.04
C THR A 267 17.90 25.36 -2.97
N LYS A 268 19.22 25.50 -2.98
CA LYS A 268 20.17 24.76 -3.83
C LYS A 268 21.45 24.42 -3.04
N CYS A 269 21.88 23.16 -3.08
CA CYS A 269 23.04 22.65 -2.35
C CYS A 269 23.94 21.84 -3.29
N ALA A 270 25.25 22.08 -3.23
CA ALA A 270 26.24 21.14 -3.75
C ALA A 270 26.43 20.00 -2.74
N VAL A 271 26.39 18.76 -3.20
CA VAL A 271 26.52 17.56 -2.38
C VAL A 271 27.94 17.02 -2.56
N LYS A 272 28.69 16.95 -1.46
CA LYS A 272 29.95 16.22 -1.42
C LYS A 272 29.65 14.74 -1.21
N THR A 273 30.05 13.88 -2.13
CA THR A 273 30.18 12.45 -1.85
C THR A 273 31.37 12.28 -0.91
N GLU A 274 31.10 11.92 0.34
CA GLU A 274 32.12 11.34 1.21
C GLU A 274 32.41 9.94 0.66
N HIS A 275 33.65 9.70 0.22
CA HIS A 275 34.16 8.39 -0.18
C HIS A 275 34.57 7.59 1.05
#